data_AF-A0AA36I2A1-F1
#
_entry.id   AF-A0AA36I2A1-F1
#
_cell.length_a   1.000
_cell.length_b   1.000
_cell.length_c   1.000
_cell.angle_alpha   90.00
_cell.angle_beta   90.00
_cell.angle_gamma   90.00
#
_symmetry.space_group_name_H-M   'P 1'
#
loop_
_entity.id
_entity.type
_entity.pdbx_description
1 polymer ?
#
loop_
_entity_poly.entity_id
_entity_poly.type
_entity_poly.pdbx_seq_one_letter_code
_entity_poly.pdbx_strand_id
1 'polypeptide(L)'
;MRMDVSPRPPSIPSGVSIRLEDLLDQVHSLRYASSPKPWLDTEGNFLWSRGRINAARVVLSQAFETCMGLIILANMGLLAFEANQDAKCYPSYAETFQDCPYRSDAIDWSEDLSTALLLIYSLECLARAFVERQSYLCNPWNSLDFATVLVGWSGKVFTTTLNITFLRSFRLMTRSCLVGNLEVFVARS
;
A
#
# COMPACT_ATOMS: atom_id res chain seq x y z
N MET A 1 -20.91 30.71 42.55
CA MET A 1 -20.24 30.53 41.25
C MET A 1 -19.58 29.16 41.28
N ARG A 2 -20.16 28.19 40.58
CA ARG A 2 -19.75 26.78 40.56
C ARG A 2 -18.72 26.64 39.42
N MET A 3 -17.48 26.27 39.71
CA MET A 3 -16.51 25.85 38.70
C MET A 3 -16.36 24.34 38.78
N ASP A 4 -16.62 23.68 37.64
CA ASP A 4 -16.56 22.25 37.44
C ASP A 4 -15.16 21.69 37.70
N VAL A 5 -15.11 20.68 38.57
CA VAL A 5 -13.94 19.82 38.73
C VAL A 5 -14.00 18.79 37.60
N SER A 6 -13.15 18.95 36.59
CA SER A 6 -12.96 17.94 35.55
C SER A 6 -12.55 16.61 36.19
N PRO A 7 -13.22 15.48 35.90
CA PRO A 7 -12.83 14.19 36.43
C PRO A 7 -11.44 13.80 35.92
N ARG A 8 -10.60 13.37 36.85
CA ARG A 8 -9.25 12.84 36.59
C ARG A 8 -9.40 11.55 35.76
N PRO A 9 -8.61 11.34 34.69
CA PRO A 9 -8.69 10.10 33.93
C PRO A 9 -8.35 8.90 34.84
N PRO A 10 -9.01 7.74 34.65
CA PRO A 10 -8.80 6.57 35.47
C PRO A 10 -7.32 6.13 35.38
N SER A 11 -6.69 5.95 36.54
CA SER A 11 -5.34 5.41 36.65
C SER A 11 -5.33 3.97 36.14
N ILE A 12 -4.67 3.75 35.00
CA ILE A 12 -4.49 2.43 34.40
C ILE A 12 -3.64 1.58 35.36
N PRO A 13 -4.07 0.35 35.72
CA PRO A 13 -3.32 -0.51 36.61
C PRO A 13 -1.96 -0.87 36.00
N SER A 14 -0.88 -0.64 36.76
CA SER A 14 0.52 -0.81 36.36
C SER A 14 0.88 -2.21 35.84
N GLY A 15 0.10 -3.25 36.19
CA GLY A 15 0.28 -4.61 35.69
C GLY A 15 -0.20 -4.85 34.24
N VAL A 16 -1.05 -3.97 33.69
CA VAL A 16 -1.54 -4.09 32.30
C VAL A 16 -0.51 -3.54 31.31
N SER A 17 0.22 -2.49 31.70
CA SER A 17 1.26 -1.88 30.86
C SER A 17 2.40 -2.86 30.55
N ILE A 18 2.87 -3.60 31.55
CA ILE A 18 3.98 -4.55 31.42
C ILE A 18 3.61 -5.68 30.45
N ARG A 19 2.38 -6.21 30.58
CA ARG A 19 1.90 -7.28 29.70
C ARG A 19 1.70 -6.81 28.26
N LEU A 20 1.33 -5.53 28.07
CA LEU A 20 1.16 -4.97 26.73
C LEU A 20 2.51 -4.75 26.04
N GLU A 21 3.55 -4.29 26.75
CA GLU A 21 4.90 -4.14 26.19
C GLU A 21 5.52 -5.50 25.85
N ASP A 22 5.36 -6.51 26.71
CA ASP A 22 5.81 -7.88 26.41
C ASP A 22 5.08 -8.49 25.19
N LEU A 23 3.77 -8.21 25.04
CA LEU A 23 3.00 -8.61 23.86
C LEU A 23 3.45 -7.83 22.62
N LEU A 24 3.77 -6.55 22.76
CA LEU A 24 4.24 -5.71 21.66
C LEU A 24 5.61 -6.22 21.17
N ASP A 25 6.51 -6.57 22.09
CA ASP A 25 7.82 -7.15 21.79
C ASP A 25 7.72 -8.59 21.24
N GLN A 26 6.75 -9.39 21.70
CA GLN A 26 6.46 -10.69 21.08
C GLN A 26 5.90 -10.54 19.66
N VAL A 27 4.97 -9.62 19.44
CA VAL A 27 4.43 -9.34 18.09
C VAL A 27 5.53 -8.78 17.18
N HIS A 28 6.42 -7.93 17.68
CA HIS A 28 7.59 -7.45 16.95
C HIS A 28 8.56 -8.60 16.62
N SER A 29 8.90 -9.44 17.59
CA SER A 29 9.84 -10.55 17.39
C SER A 29 9.29 -11.65 16.48
N LEU A 30 7.99 -11.96 16.53
CA LEU A 30 7.34 -12.89 15.60
C LEU A 30 7.31 -12.34 14.16
N ARG A 31 7.28 -11.02 13.99
CA ARG A 31 7.40 -10.38 12.68
C ARG A 31 8.84 -10.38 12.14
N TYR A 32 9.84 -10.37 13.02
CA TYR A 32 11.27 -10.43 12.67
C TYR A 32 11.85 -11.86 12.63
N ALA A 33 11.15 -12.83 13.21
CA ALA A 33 11.57 -14.22 13.24
C ALA A 33 11.34 -14.90 11.87
N SER A 34 12.38 -14.87 11.05
CA SER A 34 12.68 -15.88 10.04
C SER A 34 11.77 -15.94 8.80
N SER A 35 11.76 -14.87 8.00
CA SER A 35 11.93 -15.15 6.57
C SER A 35 13.42 -15.46 6.36
N PRO A 36 13.80 -16.69 5.94
CA PRO A 36 15.19 -16.99 5.64
C PRO A 36 15.67 -15.96 4.61
N LYS A 37 16.76 -15.25 4.93
CA LYS A 37 17.30 -14.20 4.06
C LYS A 37 17.56 -14.84 2.70
N PRO A 38 16.83 -14.48 1.62
CA PRO A 38 16.87 -15.23 0.36
C PRO A 38 18.21 -15.14 -0.37
N TRP A 39 19.15 -14.34 0.16
CA TRP A 39 20.52 -14.18 -0.34
C TRP A 39 21.58 -14.92 0.51
N LEU A 40 21.21 -15.64 1.57
CA LEU A 40 22.09 -16.53 2.34
C LEU A 40 21.73 -17.99 2.08
N ASP A 41 22.74 -18.81 1.84
CA ASP A 41 22.62 -20.27 1.89
C ASP A 41 22.45 -20.76 3.34
N THR A 42 21.98 -22.00 3.53
CA THR A 42 21.98 -22.72 4.82
C THR A 42 23.36 -22.77 5.48
N GLU A 43 24.42 -22.61 4.70
CA GLU A 43 25.82 -22.56 5.14
C GLU A 43 26.32 -21.13 5.45
N GLY A 44 25.48 -20.11 5.26
CA GLY A 44 25.82 -18.70 5.49
C GLY A 44 26.56 -18.01 4.33
N ASN A 45 26.73 -18.69 3.19
CA ASN A 45 27.37 -18.16 2.00
C ASN A 45 26.47 -17.14 1.27
N PHE A 46 27.06 -16.07 0.73
CA PHE A 46 26.33 -15.06 -0.05
C PHE A 46 26.11 -15.55 -1.49
N LEU A 47 24.86 -15.85 -1.85
CA LEU A 47 24.48 -16.31 -3.20
C LEU A 47 24.38 -15.15 -4.22
N TRP A 48 24.20 -13.91 -3.75
CA TRP A 48 23.80 -12.78 -4.59
C TRP A 48 24.92 -11.71 -4.69
N SER A 49 24.93 -10.95 -5.79
CA SER A 49 25.82 -9.81 -5.95
C SER A 49 25.50 -8.69 -4.95
N ARG A 50 26.50 -7.89 -4.55
CA ARG A 50 26.36 -6.81 -3.55
C ARG A 50 25.22 -5.83 -3.89
N GLY A 51 25.05 -5.49 -5.17
CA GLY A 51 23.95 -4.63 -5.63
C GLY A 51 22.57 -5.24 -5.40
N ARG A 52 22.41 -6.55 -5.65
CA ARG A 52 21.15 -7.26 -5.42
C ARG A 52 20.83 -7.40 -3.92
N ILE A 53 21.85 -7.61 -3.08
CA ILE A 53 21.68 -7.67 -1.62
C ILE A 53 21.21 -6.32 -1.07
N ASN A 54 21.81 -5.21 -1.53
CA ASN A 54 21.40 -3.87 -1.09
C ASN A 54 19.97 -3.55 -1.54
N ALA A 55 19.62 -3.84 -2.80
CA ALA A 55 18.26 -3.68 -3.30
C ALA A 55 17.25 -4.53 -2.51
N ALA A 56 17.59 -5.79 -2.22
CA ALA A 56 16.72 -6.68 -1.44
C ALA A 56 16.49 -6.18 -0.01
N ARG A 57 17.51 -5.62 0.65
CA ARG A 57 17.36 -5.02 1.98
C ARG A 57 16.42 -3.81 1.98
N VAL A 58 16.41 -3.02 0.91
CA VAL A 58 15.52 -1.86 0.78
C VAL A 58 14.09 -2.32 0.46
N VAL A 59 13.94 -3.16 -0.57
CA VAL A 59 12.63 -3.59 -1.09
C VAL A 59 11.88 -4.49 -0.12
N LEU A 60 12.60 -5.34 0.62
CA LEU A 60 12.03 -6.23 1.64
C LEU A 60 12.05 -5.58 3.03
N SER A 61 12.32 -4.28 3.12
CA SER A 61 12.25 -3.56 4.38
C SER A 61 10.79 -3.36 4.77
N GLN A 62 10.45 -3.67 6.02
CA GLN A 62 9.13 -3.39 6.58
C GLN A 62 8.74 -1.90 6.43
N ALA A 63 9.70 -0.98 6.58
CA ALA A 63 9.45 0.45 6.43
C ALA A 63 9.11 0.85 4.99
N PHE A 64 9.72 0.17 4.01
CA PHE A 64 9.42 0.38 2.60
C PHE A 64 8.02 -0.13 2.27
N GLU A 65 7.65 -1.32 2.78
CA GLU A 65 6.31 -1.89 2.58
C GLU A 65 5.22 -1.01 3.20
N THR A 66 5.42 -0.52 4.43
CA THR A 66 4.46 0.38 5.08
C THR A 66 4.37 1.73 4.38
N CYS A 67 5.50 2.31 3.95
CA CYS A 67 5.52 3.55 3.19
C CYS A 67 4.72 3.41 1.89
N MET A 68 4.97 2.34 1.12
CA MET A 68 4.22 2.10 -0.11
C MET A 68 2.73 1.83 0.15
N GLY A 69 2.39 1.12 1.23
CA GLY A 69 0.99 0.95 1.67
C GLY A 69 0.30 2.28 1.98
N LEU A 70 0.98 3.19 2.69
CA LEU A 70 0.46 4.53 3.00
C LEU A 70 0.26 5.38 1.75
N ILE A 71 1.17 5.29 0.78
CA ILE A 71 1.03 5.99 -0.51
C ILE A 71 -0.21 5.49 -1.27
N ILE A 72 -0.49 4.18 -1.25
CA ILE A 72 -1.70 3.61 -1.87
C ILE A 72 -2.96 4.10 -1.16
N LEU A 73 -2.97 4.13 0.18
CA LEU A 73 -4.10 4.62 0.96
C LEU A 73 -4.37 6.12 0.72
N ALA A 74 -3.31 6.94 0.67
CA ALA A 74 -3.43 8.35 0.34
C ALA A 74 -4.02 8.57 -1.07
N ASN A 75 -3.56 7.78 -2.04
CA ASN A 75 -4.11 7.80 -3.40
C ASN A 75 -5.57 7.33 -3.47
N MET A 76 -5.97 6.35 -2.65
CA MET A 76 -7.37 5.94 -2.56
C MET A 76 -8.23 7.06 -1.96
N GLY A 77 -7.72 7.78 -0.96
CA GLY A 77 -8.39 8.95 -0.39
C GLY A 77 -8.58 10.07 -1.43
N LEU A 78 -7.58 10.29 -2.28
CA LEU A 78 -7.68 11.22 -3.40
C LEU A 78 -8.77 10.80 -4.39
N LEU A 79 -8.79 9.53 -4.81
CA LEU A 79 -9.82 9.02 -5.73
C LEU A 79 -11.22 9.10 -5.14
N ALA A 80 -11.37 8.83 -3.84
CA ALA A 80 -12.63 8.97 -3.15
C ALA A 80 -13.08 10.44 -3.11
N PHE A 81 -12.14 11.36 -2.94
CA PHE A 81 -12.42 12.79 -3.02
C PHE A 81 -12.83 13.22 -4.44
N GLU A 82 -12.09 12.79 -5.47
CA GLU A 82 -12.42 13.02 -6.88
C GLU A 82 -13.84 12.52 -7.21
N ALA A 83 -14.14 11.26 -6.86
CA ALA A 83 -15.46 10.67 -7.07
C ALA A 83 -16.58 11.44 -6.33
N ASN A 84 -16.29 11.95 -5.13
CA ASN A 84 -17.25 12.76 -4.38
C ASN A 84 -17.45 14.16 -4.97
N GLN A 85 -16.43 14.75 -5.60
CA GLN A 85 -16.58 16.00 -6.36
C GLN A 85 -17.38 15.77 -7.65
N ASP A 86 -17.04 14.72 -8.39
CA ASP A 86 -17.75 14.34 -9.62
C ASP A 86 -19.23 13.99 -9.34
N ALA A 87 -19.53 13.42 -8.18
CA ALA A 87 -20.91 13.17 -7.75
C ALA A 87 -21.75 14.46 -7.60
N LYS A 88 -21.13 15.62 -7.31
CA LYS A 88 -21.84 16.91 -7.22
C LYS A 88 -22.32 17.42 -8.58
N CYS A 89 -21.75 16.91 -9.67
CA CYS A 89 -22.19 17.26 -11.01
C CYS A 89 -23.58 16.68 -11.34
N TYR A 90 -24.03 15.65 -10.61
CA TYR A 90 -25.37 15.09 -10.77
C TYR A 90 -26.39 15.76 -9.81
N PRO A 91 -27.62 16.08 -10.27
CA PRO A 91 -28.17 15.82 -11.61
C PRO A 91 -27.97 16.95 -12.62
N SER A 92 -27.56 18.15 -12.19
CA SER A 92 -27.59 19.37 -13.01
C SER A 92 -26.76 19.31 -14.31
N TYR A 93 -25.68 18.53 -14.31
CA TYR A 93 -24.78 18.33 -15.44
C TYR A 93 -24.75 16.87 -15.92
N ALA A 94 -25.84 16.11 -15.71
CA ALA A 94 -25.91 14.70 -16.07
C ALA A 94 -25.66 14.45 -17.57
N GLU A 95 -26.16 15.35 -18.43
CA GLU A 95 -26.00 15.30 -19.90
C GLU A 95 -24.75 16.07 -20.37
N THR A 96 -24.31 17.07 -19.60
CA THR A 96 -23.21 17.97 -19.95
C THR A 96 -22.06 17.88 -18.94
N PHE A 97 -21.56 16.65 -18.73
CA PHE A 97 -20.54 16.36 -17.72
C PHE A 97 -19.23 17.15 -17.94
N GLN A 98 -18.92 17.50 -19.20
CA GLN A 98 -17.70 18.25 -19.53
C GLN A 98 -17.72 19.70 -19.02
N ASP A 99 -18.89 20.30 -18.85
CA ASP A 99 -19.04 21.71 -18.43
C ASP A 99 -19.14 21.86 -16.90
N CYS A 100 -19.00 20.77 -16.14
CA CYS A 100 -19.11 20.83 -14.69
C CYS A 100 -17.89 21.53 -14.06
N PRO A 101 -18.07 22.63 -13.29
CA PRO A 101 -16.97 23.37 -12.68
C PRO A 101 -16.28 22.64 -11.52
N TYR A 102 -16.89 21.55 -11.02
CA TYR A 102 -16.37 20.73 -9.93
C TYR A 102 -15.64 19.48 -10.41
N ARG A 103 -15.50 19.29 -11.72
CA ARG A 103 -14.86 18.12 -12.32
C ARG A 103 -13.39 18.05 -11.93
N SER A 104 -12.93 16.86 -11.55
CA SER A 104 -11.52 16.63 -11.19
C SER A 104 -10.53 16.94 -12.31
N ASP A 105 -10.93 16.77 -13.58
CA ASP A 105 -10.11 17.12 -14.76
C ASP A 105 -9.85 18.64 -14.91
N ALA A 106 -10.57 19.49 -14.17
CA ALA A 106 -10.27 20.93 -14.14
C ALA A 106 -9.10 21.27 -13.19
N ILE A 107 -8.53 20.26 -12.52
CA ILE A 107 -7.51 20.41 -11.48
C ILE A 107 -6.21 19.76 -11.97
N ASP A 108 -5.27 20.59 -12.44
CA ASP A 108 -4.00 20.15 -13.06
C ASP A 108 -3.18 19.21 -12.16
N TRP A 109 -3.19 19.41 -10.84
CA TRP A 109 -2.37 18.60 -9.92
C TRP A 109 -2.85 17.15 -9.77
N SER A 110 -4.11 16.85 -10.10
CA SER A 110 -4.68 15.51 -9.96
C SER A 110 -4.08 14.53 -11.00
N GLU A 111 -3.90 15.00 -12.25
CA GLU A 111 -3.30 14.22 -13.32
C GLU A 111 -1.81 13.96 -13.07
N ASP A 112 -1.09 15.00 -12.64
CA ASP A 112 0.32 14.92 -12.29
C ASP A 112 0.55 13.92 -11.15
N LEU A 113 -0.30 13.94 -10.12
CA LEU A 113 -0.20 13.03 -8.98
C LEU A 113 -0.52 11.59 -9.39
N SER A 114 -1.57 11.36 -10.19
CA SER A 114 -1.86 10.03 -10.76
C SER A 114 -0.67 9.47 -11.54
N THR A 115 0.00 10.32 -12.32
CA THR A 115 1.15 9.96 -13.15
C THR A 115 2.38 9.67 -12.29
N ALA A 116 2.69 10.55 -11.34
CA ALA A 116 3.80 10.37 -10.40
C ALA A 116 3.65 9.08 -9.58
N LEU A 117 2.43 8.79 -9.12
CA LEU A 117 2.14 7.56 -8.41
C LEU A 117 2.35 6.33 -9.29
N LEU A 118 1.86 6.34 -10.54
CA LEU A 118 2.10 5.25 -11.48
C LEU A 118 3.60 4.99 -11.69
N LEU A 119 4.41 6.05 -11.77
CA LEU A 119 5.87 5.94 -11.87
C LEU A 119 6.50 5.31 -10.62
N ILE A 120 6.13 5.77 -9.42
CA ILE A 120 6.64 5.21 -8.15
C ILE A 120 6.32 3.72 -8.07
N TYR A 121 5.10 3.31 -8.41
CA TYR A 121 4.72 1.89 -8.42
C TYR A 121 5.46 1.08 -9.48
N SER A 122 5.71 1.67 -10.64
CA SER A 122 6.50 1.02 -11.70
C SER A 122 7.94 0.75 -11.22
N LEU A 123 8.54 1.71 -10.50
CA LEU A 123 9.88 1.56 -9.91
C LEU A 123 9.93 0.48 -8.83
N GLU A 124 8.92 0.42 -7.95
CA GLU A 124 8.80 -0.64 -6.95
C GLU A 124 8.69 -2.03 -7.62
N CYS A 125 7.81 -2.16 -8.62
CA CYS A 125 7.61 -3.38 -9.37
C CYS A 125 8.92 -3.84 -10.05
N LEU A 126 9.63 -2.92 -10.71
CA LEU A 126 10.94 -3.18 -11.31
C LEU A 126 11.98 -3.60 -10.28
N ALA A 127 12.00 -2.95 -9.10
CA ALA A 127 12.94 -3.29 -8.04
C ALA A 127 12.67 -4.71 -7.48
N ARG A 128 11.40 -5.08 -7.28
CA ARG A 128 11.00 -6.45 -6.89
C ARG A 128 11.33 -7.47 -7.98
N ALA A 129 11.03 -7.15 -9.24
CA ALA A 129 11.37 -8.01 -10.38
C ALA A 129 12.89 -8.23 -10.52
N PHE A 130 13.70 -7.20 -10.24
CA PHE A 130 15.17 -7.32 -10.22
C PHE A 130 15.67 -8.23 -9.09
N VAL A 131 15.03 -8.17 -7.92
CA VAL A 131 15.37 -8.97 -6.75
C VAL A 131 14.97 -10.44 -6.93
N GLU A 132 13.77 -10.73 -7.42
CA GLU A 132 13.22 -12.10 -7.50
C GLU A 132 13.40 -12.80 -8.87
N ARG A 133 13.67 -12.04 -9.94
CA ARG A 133 13.86 -12.54 -11.32
C ARG A 133 12.77 -13.51 -11.78
N GLN A 134 13.11 -14.77 -12.08
CA GLN A 134 12.16 -15.75 -12.65
C GLN A 134 11.11 -16.22 -11.64
N SER A 135 11.40 -16.18 -10.33
CA SER A 135 10.41 -16.52 -9.30
C SER A 135 9.30 -15.47 -9.20
N TYR A 136 9.52 -14.27 -9.75
CA TYR A 136 8.58 -13.16 -9.74
C TYR A 136 7.29 -13.47 -10.52
N LEU A 137 7.41 -14.10 -11.70
CA LEU A 137 6.27 -14.40 -12.56
C LEU A 137 5.47 -15.64 -12.09
N CYS A 138 6.10 -16.51 -11.30
CA CYS A 138 5.43 -17.68 -10.72
C CYS A 138 4.56 -17.31 -9.52
N ASN A 139 4.86 -16.20 -8.84
CA ASN A 139 4.03 -15.73 -7.74
C ASN A 139 2.84 -14.93 -8.30
N PRO A 140 1.59 -15.42 -8.18
CA PRO A 140 0.42 -14.74 -8.74
C PRO A 140 0.25 -13.33 -8.18
N TRP A 141 0.68 -13.07 -6.95
CA TRP A 141 0.60 -11.75 -6.31
C TRP A 141 1.51 -10.72 -6.96
N ASN A 142 2.73 -11.13 -7.33
CA ASN A 142 3.68 -10.28 -8.04
C ASN A 142 3.27 -10.08 -9.50
N SER A 143 2.66 -11.09 -10.12
CA SER A 143 2.10 -11.00 -11.47
C SER A 143 0.92 -10.01 -11.54
N LEU A 144 0.07 -9.95 -10.49
CA LEU A 144 -0.98 -8.93 -10.37
C LEU A 144 -0.40 -7.51 -10.28
N ASP A 145 0.62 -7.29 -9.45
CA ASP A 145 1.30 -5.98 -9.38
C ASP A 145 1.82 -5.55 -10.76
N PHE A 146 2.44 -6.48 -11.52
CA PHE A 146 2.89 -6.22 -12.88
C PHE A 146 1.74 -5.91 -13.86
N ALA A 147 0.66 -6.68 -13.81
CA ALA A 147 -0.53 -6.45 -14.64
C ALA A 147 -1.12 -5.05 -14.39
N THR A 148 -1.18 -4.59 -13.13
CA THR A 148 -1.69 -3.24 -12.84
C THR A 148 -0.80 -2.13 -13.40
N VAL A 149 0.52 -2.31 -13.43
CA VAL A 149 1.44 -1.36 -14.06
C VAL A 149 1.22 -1.34 -15.57
N LEU A 150 1.12 -2.51 -16.20
CA LEU A 150 0.85 -2.62 -17.64
C LEU A 150 -0.46 -1.95 -18.05
N VAL A 151 -1.54 -2.18 -17.30
CA VAL A 151 -2.82 -1.53 -17.62
C VAL A 151 -2.77 -0.03 -17.38
N GLY A 152 -2.05 0.44 -16.34
CA GLY A 152 -1.85 1.87 -16.10
C GLY A 152 -1.16 2.58 -17.27
N TRP A 153 -0.08 1.99 -17.80
CA TRP A 153 0.60 2.49 -19.00
C TRP A 153 -0.26 2.36 -20.26
N SER A 154 -0.98 1.24 -20.40
CA SER A 154 -1.90 1.03 -21.53
C SER A 154 -3.02 2.08 -21.57
N GLY A 155 -3.54 2.48 -20.41
CA GLY A 155 -4.53 3.56 -20.31
C GLY A 155 -3.99 4.91 -20.80
N LYS A 156 -2.73 5.25 -20.46
CA LYS A 156 -2.05 6.46 -20.96
C LYS A 156 -1.77 6.39 -22.48
N VAL A 157 -1.35 5.24 -23.00
CA VAL A 157 -0.95 5.08 -24.41
C VAL A 157 -2.14 4.95 -25.35
N PHE A 158 -3.18 4.22 -24.95
CA PHE A 158 -4.31 3.92 -25.84
C PHE A 158 -5.46 4.92 -25.74
N THR A 159 -5.43 5.90 -24.80
CA THR A 159 -6.58 6.77 -24.47
C THR A 159 -7.88 5.99 -24.24
N THR A 160 -7.77 4.69 -23.99
CA THR A 160 -8.90 3.80 -23.75
C THR A 160 -9.24 3.90 -22.28
N THR A 161 -10.44 4.39 -21.99
CA THR A 161 -11.02 4.49 -20.64
C THR A 161 -11.36 3.11 -20.10
N LEU A 162 -10.36 2.24 -19.94
CA LEU A 162 -10.50 1.11 -19.04
C LEU A 162 -10.68 1.69 -17.64
N ASN A 163 -11.50 1.04 -16.82
CA ASN A 163 -11.77 1.45 -15.44
C ASN A 163 -10.52 1.27 -14.56
N ILE A 164 -9.52 2.13 -14.75
CA ILE A 164 -8.24 2.16 -14.02
C ILE A 164 -8.50 2.25 -12.50
N THR A 165 -9.61 2.85 -12.10
CA THR A 165 -10.09 2.96 -10.72
C THR A 165 -10.20 1.60 -10.02
N PHE A 166 -10.74 0.57 -10.69
CA PHE A 166 -10.87 -0.77 -10.08
C PHE A 166 -9.51 -1.43 -9.86
N LEU A 167 -8.57 -1.23 -10.78
CA LEU A 167 -7.22 -1.83 -10.68
C LEU A 167 -6.41 -1.21 -9.54
N ARG A 168 -6.66 0.06 -9.20
CA ARG A 168 -6.07 0.72 -8.04
C ARG A 168 -6.57 0.09 -6.73
N SER A 169 -7.85 -0.28 -6.63
CA SER A 169 -8.42 -0.97 -5.47
C SER A 169 -7.88 -2.40 -5.29
N PHE A 170 -7.64 -3.13 -6.39
CA PHE A 170 -7.06 -4.48 -6.33
C PHE A 170 -5.67 -4.51 -5.69
N ARG A 171 -4.86 -3.44 -5.81
CA ARG A 171 -3.54 -3.34 -5.16
C ARG A 171 -3.63 -3.36 -3.64
N LEU A 172 -4.66 -2.71 -3.07
CA LEU A 172 -4.93 -2.77 -1.63
C LEU A 172 -5.23 -4.21 -1.23
N MET A 173 -6.03 -4.95 -1.99
CA MET A 173 -6.34 -6.34 -1.68
C MET A 173 -5.11 -7.24 -1.68
N THR A 174 -4.22 -7.11 -2.67
CA THR A 174 -2.98 -7.88 -2.74
C THR A 174 -2.10 -7.65 -1.50
N ARG A 175 -1.99 -6.41 -1.01
CA ARG A 175 -1.13 -6.07 0.14
C ARG A 175 -1.81 -6.33 1.48
N SER A 176 -3.11 -6.07 1.57
CA SER A 176 -3.92 -6.34 2.76
C SER A 176 -4.14 -7.83 2.99
N CYS A 177 -4.14 -8.68 1.95
CA CYS A 177 -4.22 -10.14 2.13
C CYS A 177 -2.94 -10.72 2.74
N LEU A 178 -1.78 -10.10 2.48
CA LEU A 178 -0.51 -10.45 3.10
C LEU A 178 -0.49 -10.11 4.60
N VAL A 179 -1.18 -9.03 4.99
CA VAL A 179 -1.37 -8.63 6.40
C VAL A 179 -2.52 -9.41 7.07
N GLY A 180 -3.61 -9.67 6.35
CA GLY A 180 -4.82 -10.32 6.85
C GLY A 180 -4.68 -11.83 7.10
N ASN A 181 -3.78 -12.53 6.39
CA ASN A 181 -3.41 -13.90 6.75
C ASN A 181 -2.74 -13.99 8.13
N LEU A 182 -2.19 -12.89 8.66
CA LEU A 182 -1.60 -12.85 9.99
C LEU A 182 -2.67 -12.70 11.08
N GLU A 183 -3.72 -11.91 10.86
CA GLU A 183 -4.83 -11.79 11.82
C GLU A 183 -5.68 -13.07 11.89
N VAL A 184 -5.89 -13.77 10.77
CA VAL A 184 -6.63 -15.05 10.78
C VAL A 184 -5.82 -16.18 11.43
N PHE A 185 -4.49 -16.12 11.38
CA PHE A 185 -3.63 -17.10 12.07
C PHE A 185 -3.54 -16.81 13.59
N VAL A 186 -3.48 -15.55 13.99
CA VAL A 186 -3.45 -15.14 15.42
C VAL A 186 -4.83 -15.27 16.09
N ALA A 187 -5.93 -15.08 15.36
CA ALA A 187 -7.28 -15.30 15.90
C ALA A 187 -7.64 -16.80 16.07
N ARG A 188 -6.75 -17.72 15.67
CA ARG A 188 -7.00 -19.18 15.69
C ARG A 188 -6.00 -19.98 16.54
N SER A 189 -5.10 -19.31 17.27
CA SER A 189 -4.16 -19.92 18.25
C SER A 189 -4.45 -19.41 19.67
#